data_AF-A0A7S0ZNR4-F1
#
_entry.id   AF-A0A7S0ZNR4-F1
#
_cell.length_a   1.000
_cell.length_b   1.000
_cell.length_c   1.000
_cell.angle_alpha   90.00
_cell.angle_beta   90.00
_cell.angle_gamma   90.00
#
_symmetry.space_group_name_H-M   'P 1'
#
loop_
_entity.id
_entity.type
_entity.pdbx_description
1 polymer ?
#
loop_
_entity_poly.entity_id
_entity_poly.type
_entity_poly.pdbx_seq_one_letter_code
_entity_poly.pdbx_strand_id
1 'polypeptide(L)'
;GKCCGCACRHCPYHHENVALSKRQAGSISTPTILCGSFAALASAHRSTSADAAQEVGDGIDVLFWSGGKDSYLAARALCRDRQGSKSQLLLLTTFDAASRQVAHQEVNISEVCRQAQSLGLPLVGVPMFPYFSYNDRIADAFQYIADELTKVTQKLPLLSPSLKVGRVCNGDLHLESVRGWREVNIGPLAERILGARLHAPLWRGSF
;
A
#
# COMPACT_ATOMS: atom_id res chain seq x y z
N GLY A 1 17.97 -21.27 0.27
CA GLY A 1 16.57 -21.73 0.41
C GLY A 1 15.91 -21.81 -0.95
N LYS A 2 15.02 -22.78 -1.20
CA LYS A 2 14.28 -22.90 -2.47
C LYS A 2 13.10 -21.91 -2.47
N CYS A 3 12.88 -21.20 -3.59
CA CYS A 3 11.76 -20.27 -3.76
C CYS A 3 10.55 -21.01 -4.36
N CYS A 4 9.36 -20.89 -3.74
CA CYS A 4 8.10 -21.48 -4.19
C CYS A 4 7.54 -20.84 -5.49
N GLY A 5 7.92 -19.59 -5.78
CA GLY A 5 7.36 -18.83 -6.89
C GLY A 5 5.97 -18.21 -6.65
N CYS A 6 5.34 -18.45 -5.49
CA CYS A 6 3.97 -18.03 -5.17
C CYS A 6 3.88 -16.75 -4.30
N ALA A 7 4.93 -15.92 -4.27
CA ALA A 7 5.04 -14.78 -3.36
C ALA A 7 4.81 -15.08 -1.86
N CYS A 8 5.13 -16.30 -1.43
CA CYS A 8 5.01 -16.77 -0.05
C CYS A 8 5.78 -15.87 0.95
N ARG A 9 5.27 -15.67 2.18
CA ARG A 9 5.93 -14.89 3.27
C ARG A 9 7.36 -15.34 3.62
N HIS A 10 7.78 -16.53 3.16
CA HIS A 10 9.09 -17.14 3.41
C HIS A 10 10.08 -16.97 2.24
N CYS A 11 9.73 -16.20 1.20
CA CYS A 11 10.59 -16.03 0.04
C CYS A 11 11.86 -15.23 0.41
N PRO A 12 13.07 -15.82 0.31
CA PRO A 12 14.30 -15.15 0.74
C PRO A 12 14.74 -14.02 -0.19
N TYR A 13 14.06 -13.81 -1.33
CA TYR A 13 14.46 -12.86 -2.37
C TYR A 13 13.60 -11.59 -2.43
N HIS A 14 12.50 -11.51 -1.67
CA HIS A 14 11.36 -10.63 -1.97
C HIS A 14 10.77 -10.95 -3.38
N HIS A 15 9.46 -10.80 -3.59
CA HIS A 15 8.83 -11.27 -4.84
C HIS A 15 9.35 -10.52 -6.09
N GLU A 16 9.85 -9.30 -5.90
CA GLU A 16 10.50 -8.49 -6.95
C GLU A 16 11.73 -9.15 -7.58
N ASN A 17 12.57 -9.87 -6.82
CA ASN A 17 13.83 -10.44 -7.33
C ASN A 17 13.74 -11.91 -7.74
N VAL A 18 12.52 -12.48 -7.75
CA VAL A 18 12.30 -13.82 -8.31
C VAL A 18 12.26 -13.69 -9.83
N ALA A 19 13.15 -14.40 -10.54
CA ALA A 19 13.16 -14.46 -12.01
C ALA A 19 11.77 -14.83 -12.55
N LEU A 20 11.31 -14.18 -13.63
CA LEU A 20 9.98 -14.41 -14.22
C LEU A 20 9.70 -15.89 -14.50
N SER A 21 10.71 -16.65 -14.93
CA SER A 21 10.62 -18.10 -15.17
C SER A 21 10.46 -18.95 -13.90
N LYS A 22 10.80 -18.40 -12.74
CA LYS A 22 10.67 -19.03 -11.41
C LYS A 22 9.50 -18.48 -10.60
N ARG A 23 8.90 -17.37 -11.03
CA ARG A 23 7.58 -16.97 -10.55
C ARG A 23 6.62 -18.02 -11.09
N GLN A 24 5.93 -18.74 -10.22
CA GLN A 24 4.77 -19.48 -10.70
C GLN A 24 3.77 -18.41 -11.11
N ALA A 25 3.72 -18.15 -12.41
CA ALA A 25 2.74 -17.29 -13.05
C ALA A 25 1.35 -17.91 -12.79
N GLY A 26 0.79 -17.71 -11.60
CA GLY A 26 -0.45 -18.36 -11.22
C GLY A 26 -0.91 -18.27 -9.76
N SER A 27 -0.08 -17.93 -8.76
CA SER A 27 -0.59 -17.97 -7.38
C SER A 27 0.09 -17.00 -6.40
N ILE A 28 -0.08 -15.69 -6.58
CA ILE A 28 0.02 -14.80 -5.42
C ILE A 28 -1.23 -15.08 -4.59
N SER A 29 -1.09 -15.80 -3.47
CA SER A 29 -2.23 -16.22 -2.63
C SER A 29 -2.43 -15.33 -1.40
N THR A 30 -1.43 -14.55 -1.02
CA THR A 30 -1.45 -13.66 0.14
C THR A 30 -1.02 -12.25 -0.24
N PRO A 31 -1.43 -11.22 0.51
CA PRO A 31 -0.87 -9.89 0.36
C PRO A 31 0.65 -9.91 0.40
N THR A 32 1.28 -9.16 -0.50
CA THR A 32 2.73 -9.17 -0.66
C THR A 32 3.21 -7.89 -1.33
N ILE A 33 4.47 -7.51 -1.09
CA ILE A 33 5.10 -6.43 -1.83
C ILE A 33 5.39 -6.88 -3.27
N LEU A 34 4.83 -6.17 -4.24
CA LEU A 34 5.00 -6.42 -5.67
C LEU A 34 6.17 -5.63 -6.26
N CYS A 35 6.46 -4.45 -5.69
CA CYS A 35 7.52 -3.55 -6.11
C CYS A 35 8.03 -2.74 -4.92
N GLY A 36 9.36 -2.54 -4.84
CA GLY A 36 9.98 -1.70 -3.82
C GLY A 36 10.16 -2.42 -2.49
N SER A 37 10.44 -1.68 -1.42
CA SER A 37 10.67 -2.26 -0.09
C SER A 37 10.18 -1.38 1.05
N PHE A 38 9.80 -2.03 2.15
CA PHE A 38 9.51 -1.34 3.42
C PHE A 38 10.77 -0.70 4.03
N ALA A 39 11.96 -1.23 3.75
CA ALA A 39 13.22 -0.64 4.20
C ALA A 39 13.49 0.72 3.55
N ALA A 40 13.10 0.90 2.28
CA ALA A 40 13.18 2.19 1.59
C ALA A 40 12.25 3.24 2.24
N LEU A 41 11.01 2.85 2.60
CA LEU A 41 10.08 3.71 3.32
C LEU A 41 10.64 4.16 4.68
N ALA A 42 11.17 3.22 5.47
CA ALA A 42 11.76 3.53 6.77
C ALA A 42 12.98 4.46 6.63
N SER A 43 13.79 4.24 5.59
CA SER A 43 14.96 5.06 5.34
C SER A 43 14.62 6.48 4.92
N ALA A 44 13.57 6.65 4.12
CA ALA A 44 13.14 7.95 3.63
C ALA A 44 12.35 8.76 4.69
N HIS A 45 11.75 8.09 5.68
CA HIS A 45 11.17 8.73 6.86
C HIS A 45 12.21 9.50 7.70
N ARG A 46 13.45 8.98 7.78
CA ARG A 46 14.55 9.62 8.52
C ARG A 46 14.88 11.02 8.00
N SER A 47 14.99 11.16 6.68
CA SER A 47 15.46 12.41 6.05
C SER A 47 14.48 13.55 6.23
N THR A 48 13.19 13.24 6.47
CA THR A 48 12.17 14.25 6.71
C THR A 48 12.02 14.61 8.19
N SER A 49 12.34 13.70 9.12
CA SER A 49 12.20 13.94 10.56
C SER A 49 13.38 14.69 11.20
N ALA A 50 14.54 14.80 10.54
CA ALA A 50 15.73 15.44 11.10
C ALA A 50 15.66 16.98 11.07
N ASP A 51 14.85 17.57 10.18
CA ASP A 51 14.87 19.01 9.89
C ASP A 51 13.53 19.76 10.14
N ALA A 52 12.47 19.06 10.58
CA ALA A 52 11.14 19.69 10.75
C ALA A 52 10.47 19.33 12.08
N ALA A 53 10.59 20.21 13.06
CA ALA A 53 9.81 20.21 14.31
C ALA A 53 8.35 20.67 14.08
N GLN A 54 7.67 20.13 13.07
CA GLN A 54 6.29 20.52 12.77
C GLN A 54 5.43 19.32 12.41
N GLU A 55 4.25 19.25 13.05
CA GLU A 55 3.28 18.16 13.16
C GLU A 55 2.66 17.64 11.83
N VAL A 56 3.48 17.39 10.80
CA VAL A 56 3.02 16.75 9.56
C VAL A 56 3.09 15.23 9.74
N GLY A 57 2.07 14.69 10.39
CA GLY A 57 1.70 13.27 10.44
C GLY A 57 2.86 12.26 10.46
N ASP A 58 3.31 11.89 11.66
CA ASP A 58 4.44 10.99 11.98
C ASP A 58 4.22 9.51 11.59
N GLY A 59 3.84 9.26 10.33
CA GLY A 59 3.54 7.92 9.85
C GLY A 59 3.38 7.87 8.34
N ILE A 60 3.22 6.64 7.83
CA ILE A 60 3.05 6.35 6.41
C ILE A 60 1.57 6.46 6.04
N ASP A 61 1.32 6.92 4.81
CA ASP A 61 0.02 6.86 4.16
C ASP A 61 -0.05 5.61 3.28
N VAL A 62 -1.08 4.80 3.47
CA VAL A 62 -1.38 3.64 2.61
C VAL A 62 -2.50 4.02 1.65
N LEU A 63 -2.18 4.21 0.38
CA LEU A 63 -3.14 4.65 -0.64
C LEU A 63 -3.68 3.47 -1.45
N PHE A 64 -5.02 3.33 -1.47
CA PHE A 64 -5.69 2.47 -2.45
C PHE A 64 -5.41 2.96 -3.88
N TRP A 65 -4.69 2.14 -4.62
CA TRP A 65 -4.17 2.44 -5.94
C TRP A 65 -4.84 1.55 -7.00
N SER A 66 -5.63 2.16 -7.87
CA SER A 66 -6.25 1.48 -9.02
C SER A 66 -5.44 1.63 -10.31
N GLY A 67 -4.45 2.54 -10.33
CA GLY A 67 -3.77 2.96 -11.54
C GLY A 67 -4.55 3.97 -12.38
N GLY A 68 -5.73 4.37 -11.94
CA GLY A 68 -6.56 5.38 -12.57
C GLY A 68 -6.28 6.80 -12.08
N LYS A 69 -6.88 7.76 -12.78
CA LYS A 69 -6.77 9.22 -12.54
C LYS A 69 -6.98 9.60 -11.08
N ASP A 70 -8.04 9.10 -10.44
CA ASP A 70 -8.42 9.55 -9.10
C ASP A 70 -7.41 9.08 -8.05
N SER A 71 -6.90 7.85 -8.16
CA SER A 71 -5.80 7.38 -7.30
C SER A 71 -4.50 8.15 -7.54
N TYR A 72 -4.21 8.55 -8.78
CA TYR A 72 -3.06 9.40 -9.10
C TYR A 72 -3.19 10.81 -8.51
N LEU A 73 -4.37 11.44 -8.65
CA LEU A 73 -4.64 12.75 -8.05
C LEU A 73 -4.56 12.69 -6.52
N ALA A 74 -5.02 11.59 -5.91
CA ALA A 74 -4.91 11.37 -4.47
C ALA A 74 -3.45 11.27 -4.04
N ALA A 75 -2.61 10.51 -4.78
CA ALA A 75 -1.17 10.44 -4.52
C ALA A 75 -0.52 11.83 -4.60
N ARG A 76 -0.87 12.64 -5.60
CA ARG A 76 -0.37 14.03 -5.72
C ARG A 76 -0.80 14.92 -4.57
N ALA A 77 -2.06 14.81 -4.14
CA ALA A 77 -2.58 15.57 -3.01
C ALA A 77 -1.86 15.19 -1.71
N LEU A 78 -1.65 13.89 -1.45
CA LEU A 78 -0.90 13.42 -0.28
C LEU A 78 0.56 13.87 -0.30
N CYS A 79 1.21 13.85 -1.46
CA CYS A 79 2.57 14.38 -1.59
C CYS A 79 2.60 15.88 -1.26
N ARG A 80 1.61 16.65 -1.73
CA ARG A 80 1.49 18.08 -1.42
C ARG A 80 1.28 18.32 0.08
N ASP A 81 0.42 17.53 0.74
CA ASP A 81 0.22 17.59 2.20
C ASP A 81 1.54 17.37 2.96
N ARG A 82 2.45 16.58 2.39
CA ARG A 82 3.78 16.28 2.93
C ARG A 82 4.89 17.13 2.30
N GLN A 83 4.58 18.38 1.95
CA GLN A 83 5.54 19.35 1.41
C GLN A 83 6.27 18.87 0.14
N GLY A 84 5.57 18.10 -0.71
CA GLY A 84 6.10 17.51 -1.93
C GLY A 84 6.80 16.16 -1.73
N SER A 85 6.91 15.66 -0.49
CA SER A 85 7.56 14.39 -0.20
C SER A 85 6.66 13.19 -0.49
N LYS A 86 7.17 12.27 -1.31
CA LYS A 86 6.57 10.95 -1.57
C LYS A 86 7.09 9.84 -0.67
N SER A 87 8.05 10.16 0.21
CA SER A 87 8.81 9.22 1.04
C SER A 87 7.97 8.45 2.07
N GLN A 88 6.77 8.93 2.36
CA GLN A 88 5.85 8.35 3.34
C GLN A 88 4.59 7.79 2.66
N LEU A 89 4.65 7.42 1.38
CA LEU A 89 3.52 6.91 0.62
C LEU A 89 3.75 5.43 0.22
N LEU A 90 2.84 4.56 0.63
CA LEU A 90 2.77 3.16 0.22
C LEU A 90 1.51 2.94 -0.63
N LEU A 91 1.66 2.34 -1.81
CA LEU A 91 0.53 1.97 -2.65
C LEU A 91 -0.02 0.60 -2.26
N LEU A 92 -1.34 0.44 -2.29
CA LEU A 92 -2.06 -0.81 -2.05
C LEU A 92 -3.04 -1.06 -3.19
N THR A 93 -2.92 -2.18 -3.89
CA THR A 93 -3.82 -2.52 -5.00
C THR A 93 -4.44 -3.90 -4.83
N THR A 94 -5.73 -4.02 -5.16
CA THR A 94 -6.42 -5.31 -5.24
C THR A 94 -6.44 -5.79 -6.68
N PHE A 95 -6.27 -7.09 -6.90
CA PHE A 95 -6.33 -7.67 -8.24
C PHE A 95 -6.93 -9.07 -8.17
N ASP A 96 -7.64 -9.47 -9.21
CA ASP A 96 -8.14 -10.83 -9.34
C ASP A 96 -6.97 -11.81 -9.49
N ALA A 97 -6.91 -12.82 -8.63
CA ALA A 97 -5.76 -13.71 -8.55
C ALA A 97 -5.55 -14.55 -9.82
N ALA A 98 -6.65 -14.88 -10.52
CA ALA A 98 -6.62 -15.73 -11.71
C ALA A 98 -6.23 -14.94 -12.97
N SER A 99 -6.96 -13.87 -13.27
CA SER A 99 -6.77 -13.02 -14.45
C SER A 99 -5.64 -11.99 -14.30
N ARG A 100 -5.21 -11.74 -13.05
CA ARG A 100 -4.23 -10.69 -12.69
C ARG A 100 -4.68 -9.28 -13.11
N GLN A 101 -5.98 -9.05 -13.21
CA GLN A 101 -6.54 -7.74 -13.53
C GLN A 101 -6.91 -6.99 -12.25
N VAL A 102 -6.63 -5.68 -12.23
CA VAL A 102 -7.13 -4.78 -11.20
C VAL A 102 -8.61 -4.52 -11.45
N ALA A 103 -9.41 -4.66 -10.39
CA ALA A 103 -10.86 -4.53 -10.48
C ALA A 103 -11.27 -3.19 -11.11
N HIS A 104 -12.27 -3.24 -12.01
CA HIS A 104 -12.93 -2.09 -12.65
C HIS A 104 -12.14 -1.28 -13.67
N GLN A 105 -10.86 -1.58 -13.94
CA GLN A 105 -10.05 -0.80 -14.90
C GLN A 105 -9.55 -1.62 -16.09
N GLU A 106 -9.78 -2.94 -16.11
CA GLU A 106 -9.22 -3.88 -17.12
C GLU A 106 -7.68 -3.78 -17.25
N VAL A 107 -7.00 -3.21 -16.26
CA VAL A 107 -5.55 -3.03 -16.25
C VAL A 107 -4.90 -4.26 -15.63
N ASN A 108 -3.91 -4.83 -16.33
CA ASN A 108 -3.11 -5.91 -15.77
C ASN A 108 -2.21 -5.39 -14.63
N ILE A 109 -2.06 -6.18 -13.56
CA ILE A 109 -1.21 -5.84 -12.41
C ILE A 109 0.23 -5.50 -12.79
N SER A 110 0.75 -6.02 -13.91
CA SER A 110 2.08 -5.66 -14.41
C SER A 110 2.21 -4.19 -14.80
N GLU A 111 1.17 -3.58 -15.36
CA GLU A 111 1.16 -2.16 -15.69
C GLU A 111 1.09 -1.31 -14.43
N VAL A 112 0.31 -1.75 -13.43
CA VAL A 112 0.27 -1.09 -12.12
C VAL A 112 1.62 -1.15 -11.41
N CYS A 113 2.36 -2.25 -11.53
CA CYS A 113 3.75 -2.32 -11.07
C CYS A 113 4.65 -1.32 -11.82
N ARG A 114 4.53 -1.22 -13.15
CA ARG A 114 5.28 -0.23 -13.95
C ARG A 114 4.99 1.21 -13.53
N GLN A 115 3.73 1.53 -13.22
CA GLN A 115 3.34 2.83 -12.68
C GLN A 115 4.02 3.10 -11.34
N ALA A 116 3.93 2.16 -10.39
CA ALA A 116 4.56 2.28 -9.08
C ALA A 116 6.09 2.48 -9.18
N GLN A 117 6.75 1.72 -10.08
CA GLN A 117 8.18 1.87 -10.38
C GLN A 117 8.51 3.26 -10.95
N SER A 118 7.71 3.73 -11.91
CA SER A 118 7.88 5.05 -12.52
C SER A 118 7.69 6.18 -11.50
N LEU A 119 6.80 5.98 -10.53
CA LEU A 119 6.60 6.89 -9.41
C LEU A 119 7.68 6.75 -8.32
N GLY A 120 8.50 5.69 -8.36
CA GLY A 120 9.46 5.36 -7.30
C GLY A 120 8.77 5.09 -5.96
N LEU A 121 7.59 4.45 -6.00
CA LEU A 121 6.76 4.13 -4.84
C LEU A 121 6.67 2.61 -4.63
N PRO A 122 6.68 2.13 -3.38
CA PRO A 122 6.41 0.73 -3.09
C PRO A 122 4.94 0.39 -3.31
N LEU A 123 4.67 -0.85 -3.70
CA LEU A 123 3.33 -1.35 -3.99
C LEU A 123 3.09 -2.69 -3.31
N VAL A 124 2.07 -2.77 -2.46
CA VAL A 124 1.50 -4.02 -1.96
C VAL A 124 0.35 -4.45 -2.87
N GLY A 125 0.40 -5.70 -3.30
CA GLY A 125 -0.67 -6.36 -4.04
C GLY A 125 -1.50 -7.25 -3.14
N VAL A 126 -2.82 -7.18 -3.30
CA VAL A 126 -3.81 -7.97 -2.57
C VAL A 126 -4.57 -8.85 -3.57
N PRO A 127 -4.27 -10.16 -3.64
CA PRO A 127 -4.96 -11.04 -4.55
C PRO A 127 -6.37 -11.35 -4.01
N MET A 128 -7.36 -11.22 -4.89
CA MET A 128 -8.77 -11.46 -4.67
C MET A 128 -9.20 -12.81 -5.26
N PHE A 129 -10.12 -13.48 -4.58
CA PHE A 129 -10.62 -14.81 -4.95
C PHE A 129 -12.16 -14.83 -4.84
N PRO A 130 -12.89 -15.54 -5.72
CA PRO A 130 -14.36 -15.53 -5.78
C PRO A 130 -15.12 -15.92 -4.50
N TYR A 131 -14.46 -16.52 -3.51
CA TYR A 131 -15.07 -17.01 -2.27
C TYR A 131 -14.55 -16.34 -1.00
N PHE A 132 -13.71 -15.31 -1.14
CA PHE A 132 -13.16 -14.58 -0.01
C PHE A 132 -13.79 -13.19 0.07
N SER A 133 -14.20 -12.80 1.28
CA SER A 133 -14.70 -11.45 1.53
C SER A 133 -13.63 -10.41 1.20
N TYR A 134 -14.04 -9.35 0.51
CA TYR A 134 -13.14 -8.24 0.23
C TYR A 134 -12.53 -7.66 1.51
N ASN A 135 -13.33 -7.50 2.55
CA ASN A 135 -12.89 -6.95 3.83
C ASN A 135 -11.84 -7.82 4.51
N ASP A 136 -11.98 -9.15 4.42
CA ASP A 136 -11.00 -10.08 5.00
C ASP A 136 -9.66 -9.98 4.27
N ARG A 137 -9.68 -9.84 2.95
CA ARG A 137 -8.47 -9.65 2.14
C ARG A 137 -7.77 -8.33 2.42
N ILE A 138 -8.53 -7.27 2.68
CA ILE A 138 -7.97 -5.99 3.13
C ILE A 138 -7.42 -6.10 4.55
N ALA A 139 -8.10 -6.80 5.45
CA ALA A 139 -7.61 -7.05 6.81
C ALA A 139 -6.27 -7.82 6.79
N ASP A 140 -6.16 -8.86 5.97
CA ASP A 140 -4.91 -9.61 5.74
C ASP A 140 -3.79 -8.68 5.25
N ALA A 141 -4.12 -7.73 4.36
CA ALA A 141 -3.16 -6.80 3.80
C ALA A 141 -2.68 -5.77 4.84
N PHE A 142 -3.60 -5.27 5.67
CA PHE A 142 -3.26 -4.40 6.79
C PHE A 142 -2.38 -5.11 7.80
N GLN A 143 -2.70 -6.36 8.15
CA GLN A 143 -1.86 -7.15 9.05
C GLN A 143 -0.47 -7.38 8.44
N TYR A 144 -0.40 -7.70 7.15
CA TYR A 144 0.88 -7.85 6.44
C TYR A 144 1.71 -6.56 6.50
N ILE A 145 1.11 -5.39 6.26
CA ILE A 145 1.80 -4.10 6.35
C ILE A 145 2.32 -3.84 7.77
N ALA A 146 1.51 -4.07 8.80
CA ALA A 146 1.91 -3.92 10.20
C ALA A 146 3.10 -4.83 10.56
N ASP A 147 3.04 -6.10 10.15
CA ASP A 147 4.09 -7.08 10.37
C ASP A 147 5.41 -6.64 9.72
N GLU A 148 5.36 -6.17 8.46
CA GLU A 148 6.56 -5.74 7.74
C GLU A 148 7.18 -4.46 8.32
N LEU A 149 6.36 -3.49 8.72
CA LEU A 149 6.85 -2.28 9.41
C LEU A 149 7.50 -2.63 10.75
N THR A 150 6.91 -3.57 11.51
CA THR A 150 7.48 -4.07 12.76
C THR A 150 8.85 -4.72 12.52
N LYS A 151 8.97 -5.60 11.52
CA LYS A 151 10.23 -6.26 11.17
C LYS A 151 11.33 -5.27 10.78
N VAL A 152 10.99 -4.25 9.98
CA VAL A 152 11.95 -3.24 9.56
C VAL A 152 12.39 -2.39 10.75
N THR A 153 11.46 -2.00 11.63
CA THR A 153 11.75 -1.22 12.84
C THR A 153 12.65 -1.99 13.82
N GLN A 154 12.37 -3.28 14.05
CA GLN A 154 13.19 -4.13 14.93
C GLN A 154 14.63 -4.33 14.44
N LYS A 155 14.85 -4.40 13.13
CA LYS A 155 16.19 -4.52 12.53
C LYS A 155 16.99 -3.20 12.58
N LEU A 156 16.31 -2.11 12.91
CA LEU A 156 16.82 -0.75 12.85
C LEU A 156 16.55 -0.02 14.18
N PRO A 157 17.01 -0.54 15.34
CA PRO A 157 16.61 -0.05 16.67
C PRO A 157 17.08 1.37 16.99
N LEU A 158 18.02 1.94 16.22
CA LEU A 158 18.50 3.31 16.35
C LEU A 158 17.66 4.33 15.55
N LEU A 159 16.55 3.91 14.92
CA LEU A 159 15.87 4.64 13.85
C LEU A 159 14.40 4.94 14.21
N SER A 160 14.22 6.03 14.95
CA SER A 160 12.95 6.77 15.13
C SER A 160 11.84 6.06 15.93
N PRO A 161 10.90 6.81 16.55
CA PRO A 161 9.68 6.24 17.13
C PRO A 161 8.97 5.36 16.11
N SER A 162 8.35 4.29 16.60
CA SER A 162 7.74 3.19 15.83
C SER A 162 7.11 3.64 14.51
N LEU A 163 7.77 3.37 13.38
CA LEU A 163 7.25 3.67 12.05
C LEU A 163 5.89 2.99 11.89
N LYS A 164 4.83 3.79 11.82
CA LYS A 164 3.45 3.31 11.81
C LYS A 164 2.69 3.85 10.61
N VAL A 165 1.57 3.22 10.29
CA VAL A 165 0.61 3.80 9.34
C VAL A 165 -0.19 4.87 10.08
N GLY A 166 -0.23 6.09 9.55
CA GLY A 166 -1.04 7.18 10.10
C GLY A 166 -2.39 7.30 9.41
N ARG A 167 -2.42 7.06 8.09
CA ARG A 167 -3.63 7.21 7.26
C ARG A 167 -3.77 6.06 6.29
N VAL A 168 -5.01 5.58 6.13
CA VAL A 168 -5.42 4.76 5.00
C VAL A 168 -6.19 5.65 4.03
N CYS A 169 -5.63 5.85 2.85
CA CYS A 169 -6.05 6.85 1.88
C CYS A 169 -6.79 6.24 0.70
N ASN A 170 -7.73 6.98 0.12
CA ASN A 170 -8.44 6.60 -1.11
C ASN A 170 -8.64 7.81 -2.03
N GLY A 171 -9.03 7.55 -3.28
CA GLY A 171 -9.28 8.58 -4.29
C GLY A 171 -10.73 9.03 -4.40
N ASP A 172 -11.55 8.88 -3.35
CA ASP A 172 -12.97 9.20 -3.44
C ASP A 172 -13.16 10.73 -3.65
N LEU A 173 -13.88 11.10 -4.72
CA LEU A 173 -14.11 12.50 -5.11
C LEU A 173 -15.39 13.08 -4.49
N HIS A 174 -16.54 12.45 -4.79
CA HIS A 174 -17.85 13.00 -4.42
C HIS A 174 -18.95 11.93 -4.22
N LEU A 175 -18.69 10.65 -4.55
CA LEU A 175 -19.70 9.60 -4.41
C LEU A 175 -19.89 9.20 -2.94
N GLU A 176 -20.98 9.68 -2.34
CA GLU A 176 -21.29 9.51 -0.91
C GLU A 176 -21.53 8.04 -0.54
N SER A 177 -22.13 7.26 -1.43
CA SER A 177 -22.34 5.83 -1.23
C SER A 177 -21.03 5.06 -1.11
N VAL A 178 -20.04 5.37 -1.96
CA VAL A 178 -18.72 4.73 -1.95
C VAL A 178 -17.95 5.14 -0.69
N ARG A 179 -17.96 6.44 -0.37
CA ARG A 179 -17.31 6.94 0.85
C ARG A 179 -17.92 6.33 2.10
N GLY A 180 -19.25 6.35 2.21
CA GLY A 180 -19.97 5.77 3.35
C GLY A 180 -19.71 4.27 3.49
N TRP A 181 -19.64 3.53 2.38
CA TRP A 181 -19.25 2.13 2.41
C TRP A 181 -17.84 1.94 2.99
N ARG A 182 -16.85 2.77 2.62
CA ARG A 182 -15.49 2.68 3.19
C ARG A 182 -15.44 3.06 4.67
N GLU A 183 -16.20 4.07 5.08
CA GLU A 183 -16.28 4.48 6.49
C GLU A 183 -16.83 3.34 7.36
N VAL A 184 -17.79 2.56 6.85
CA VAL A 184 -18.34 1.41 7.57
C VAL A 184 -17.46 0.16 7.49
N ASN A 185 -16.82 -0.11 6.33
CA ASN A 185 -16.16 -1.39 6.07
C ASN A 185 -14.63 -1.35 6.20
N ILE A 186 -14.00 -0.23 5.86
CA ILE A 186 -12.53 -0.10 5.82
C ILE A 186 -12.01 0.72 7.00
N GLY A 187 -12.72 1.77 7.41
CA GLY A 187 -12.35 2.61 8.55
C GLY A 187 -12.08 1.79 9.82
N PRO A 188 -13.02 0.95 10.28
CA PRO A 188 -12.84 0.12 11.48
C PRO A 188 -11.68 -0.87 11.36
N LEU A 189 -11.40 -1.39 10.15
CA LEU A 189 -10.25 -2.26 9.93
C LEU A 189 -8.94 -1.50 10.02
N ALA A 190 -8.87 -0.30 9.44
CA ALA A 190 -7.69 0.56 9.50
C ALA A 190 -7.38 0.97 10.95
N GLU A 191 -8.40 1.36 11.72
CA GLU A 191 -8.24 1.75 13.11
C GLU A 191 -7.81 0.55 13.97
N ARG A 192 -8.53 -0.57 13.89
CA ARG A 192 -8.27 -1.75 14.72
C ARG A 192 -6.93 -2.42 14.44
N ILE A 193 -6.51 -2.51 13.18
CA ILE A 193 -5.31 -3.27 12.78
C ILE A 193 -4.07 -2.37 12.70
N LEU A 194 -4.23 -1.16 12.17
CA LEU A 194 -3.10 -0.25 11.91
C LEU A 194 -3.02 0.92 12.89
N GLY A 195 -4.05 1.18 13.69
CA GLY A 195 -4.18 2.42 14.46
C GLY A 195 -4.31 3.66 13.55
N ALA A 196 -4.77 3.47 12.32
CA ALA A 196 -4.80 4.50 11.28
C ALA A 196 -6.21 5.00 11.02
N ARG A 197 -6.33 6.29 10.65
CA ARG A 197 -7.61 6.87 10.23
C ARG A 197 -7.82 6.74 8.72
N LEU A 198 -9.09 6.63 8.30
CA LEU A 198 -9.44 6.76 6.89
C LEU A 198 -9.26 8.22 6.43
N HIS A 199 -8.76 8.42 5.22
CA HIS A 199 -8.54 9.75 4.67
C HIS A 199 -8.84 9.80 3.17
N ALA A 200 -9.61 10.79 2.74
CA ALA A 200 -9.95 11.02 1.33
C ALA A 200 -9.47 12.44 0.94
N PRO A 201 -8.22 12.60 0.47
CA PRO A 201 -7.62 13.92 0.21
C PRO A 201 -8.32 14.69 -0.92
N LEU A 202 -9.14 14.01 -1.72
CA LEU A 202 -9.85 14.60 -2.85
C LEU A 202 -11.31 14.93 -2.53
N TRP A 203 -11.80 14.56 -1.35
CA TRP A 203 -13.22 14.63 -1.06
C TRP A 203 -13.75 16.06 -1.09
N ARG A 204 -14.69 16.32 -1.99
CA ARG A 204 -15.27 17.66 -2.22
C ARG A 204 -14.20 18.74 -2.45
N GLY A 205 -13.03 18.35 -2.94
CA GLY A 205 -11.97 19.28 -3.31
C GLY A 205 -12.33 20.04 -4.58
N SER A 206 -12.10 21.36 -4.56
CA SER A 206 -12.02 22.16 -5.78
C SER A 206 -10.62 21.95 -6.37
N PHE A 207 -10.54 21.44 -7.60
CA PHE A 207 -9.27 21.22 -8.32
C PHE A 207 -8.98 22.33 -9.31
#